data_AF-A0A9E3WTF7-F1
#
_entry.id   AF-A0A9E3WTF7-F1
#
_cell.length_a   1.000
_cell.length_b   1.000
_cell.length_c   1.000
_cell.angle_alpha   90.00
_cell.angle_beta   90.00
_cell.angle_gamma   90.00
#
_symmetry.space_group_name_H-M   'P 1'
#
loop_
_entity.id
_entity.type
_entity.pdbx_description
1 polymer ?
#
loop_
_entity_poly.entity_id
_entity_poly.type
_entity_poly.pdbx_seq_one_letter_code
_entity_poly.pdbx_strand_id
1 'polypeptide(L)'
;MVASATIPLVLDGTCRSDELVATPSAVDLRDAFARQQLLVDLDGRDVTGQASYRSLQPEIATVDAAGYVAPVADGRTEIVVASGDKETRVQVRVDGIAAGRSVDFARDVAPILSRSACNSGGCHGKASGQNGFRLSLFGFDTAFDHEAIAKSARGRRIFPAAPDESILLKKATGSTPHGGGARFDID
;
A
#
# COMPACT_ATOMS: atom_id res chain seq x y z
N MET A 1 53.50 38.08 -26.20
CA MET A 1 53.36 36.66 -26.56
C MET A 1 52.93 35.92 -25.29
N VAL A 2 51.66 35.54 -25.18
CA VAL A 2 51.16 34.73 -24.06
C VAL A 2 50.87 33.35 -24.64
N ALA A 3 51.64 32.35 -24.20
CA ALA A 3 51.46 30.98 -24.66
C ALA A 3 50.20 30.39 -24.02
N SER A 4 49.20 30.11 -24.85
CA SER A 4 48.00 29.37 -24.45
C SER A 4 48.38 27.89 -24.32
N ALA A 5 48.44 27.37 -23.10
CA ALA A 5 48.62 25.95 -22.84
C ALA A 5 47.25 25.28 -22.89
N THR A 6 46.96 24.60 -23.99
CA THR A 6 45.79 23.72 -24.11
C THR A 6 46.08 22.45 -23.32
N ILE A 7 45.48 22.31 -22.14
CA ILE A 7 45.48 21.05 -21.39
C ILE A 7 44.49 20.11 -22.11
N PRO A 8 44.93 18.96 -22.65
CA PRO A 8 43.98 18.00 -23.18
C PRO A 8 43.21 17.37 -22.02
N LEU A 9 41.89 17.62 -22.00
CA LEU A 9 40.96 16.86 -21.18
C LEU A 9 40.87 15.45 -21.79
N VAL A 10 41.64 14.52 -21.25
CA VAL A 10 41.49 13.10 -21.54
C VAL A 10 40.24 12.65 -20.77
N LEU A 11 39.11 12.56 -21.47
CA LEU A 11 37.94 11.84 -20.99
C LEU A 11 38.19 10.37 -21.28
N ASP A 12 38.79 9.67 -20.33
CA ASP A 12 38.75 8.21 -20.32
C ASP A 12 37.27 7.82 -20.17
N GLY A 13 36.68 7.42 -21.29
CA GLY A 13 35.29 7.04 -21.39
C GLY A 13 35.02 5.79 -20.57
N THR A 14 34.52 5.97 -19.35
CA THR A 14 33.39 5.27 -18.71
C THR A 14 33.38 5.65 -17.23
N CYS A 15 32.71 6.75 -16.89
CA CYS A 15 32.28 6.98 -15.50
C CYS A 15 31.05 6.08 -15.24
N ARG A 16 31.28 4.76 -15.12
CA ARG A 16 30.30 3.89 -14.47
C ARG A 16 30.77 3.77 -13.03
N SER A 17 30.12 4.52 -12.14
CA SER A 17 30.23 4.27 -10.71
C SER A 17 29.84 2.83 -10.48
N ASP A 18 30.75 2.04 -9.89
CA ASP A 18 30.52 0.66 -9.46
C ASP A 18 29.57 0.61 -8.24
N GLU A 19 28.48 1.38 -8.28
CA GLU A 19 27.66 1.73 -7.13
C GLU A 19 26.37 0.92 -7.16
N LEU A 20 26.15 0.13 -6.10
CA LEU A 20 24.90 -0.56 -5.84
C LEU A 20 23.98 0.37 -5.04
N VAL A 21 22.88 0.79 -5.66
CA VAL A 21 21.93 1.74 -5.06
C VAL A 21 20.61 1.04 -4.79
N ALA A 22 20.14 1.08 -3.54
CA ALA A 22 18.81 0.65 -3.17
C ALA A 22 17.87 1.86 -3.00
N THR A 23 16.71 1.81 -3.63
CA THR A 23 15.69 2.86 -3.58
C THR A 23 14.36 2.30 -3.03
N PRO A 24 13.76 2.94 -2.03
CA PRO A 24 14.24 4.12 -1.31
C PRO A 24 15.46 3.81 -0.43
N SER A 25 16.27 4.82 -0.14
CA SER A 25 17.47 4.70 0.72
C SER A 25 17.14 4.56 2.21
N ALA A 26 15.89 4.84 2.59
CA ALA A 26 15.32 4.57 3.89
C ALA A 26 13.84 4.21 3.76
N VAL A 27 13.34 3.37 4.67
CA VAL A 27 11.95 2.90 4.71
C VAL A 27 11.33 3.25 6.06
N ASP A 28 10.20 3.94 6.03
CA ASP A 28 9.34 4.15 7.20
C ASP A 28 8.06 3.32 7.07
N LEU A 29 7.88 2.32 7.93
CA LEU A 29 6.68 1.48 8.00
C LEU A 29 5.84 1.94 9.19
N ARG A 30 4.63 2.46 8.92
CA ARG A 30 3.82 3.19 9.92
C ARG A 30 2.64 2.40 10.49
N ASP A 31 2.45 1.17 10.04
CA ASP A 31 1.44 0.24 10.55
C ASP A 31 1.77 -1.21 10.15
N ALA A 32 1.02 -2.18 10.68
CA ALA A 32 1.23 -3.61 10.42
C ALA A 32 1.01 -4.04 8.95
N PHE A 33 0.34 -3.22 8.15
CA PHE A 33 0.01 -3.47 6.74
C PHE A 33 0.95 -2.73 5.79
N ALA A 34 1.75 -1.78 6.28
CA ALA A 34 2.71 -1.05 5.48
C ALA A 34 3.69 -2.03 4.81
N ARG A 35 3.93 -1.87 3.52
CA ARG A 35 4.90 -2.66 2.75
C ARG A 35 5.66 -1.70 1.85
N GLN A 36 6.95 -1.97 1.66
CA GLN A 36 7.80 -1.22 0.75
C GLN A 36 8.71 -2.17 -0.01
N GLN A 37 8.69 -2.12 -1.34
CA GLN A 37 9.67 -2.84 -2.14
C GLN A 37 10.94 -1.99 -2.25
N LEU A 38 12.10 -2.62 -2.08
CA LEU A 38 13.39 -2.04 -2.41
C LEU A 38 13.70 -2.34 -3.88
N LEU A 39 13.95 -1.30 -4.67
CA LEU A 39 14.45 -1.41 -6.03
C LEU A 39 15.96 -1.26 -6.01
N VAL A 40 16.66 -2.12 -6.73
CA VAL A 40 18.12 -2.18 -6.70
C VAL A 40 18.66 -1.87 -8.08
N ASP A 41 19.46 -0.81 -8.16
CA ASP A 41 20.17 -0.42 -9.37
C ASP A 41 21.66 -0.72 -9.20
N LEU A 42 22.25 -1.27 -10.26
CA LEU A 42 23.69 -1.45 -10.37
C LEU A 42 24.17 -0.85 -11.69
N ASP A 43 24.88 0.27 -11.60
CA ASP A 43 25.45 1.01 -12.72
C ASP A 43 24.40 1.39 -13.80
N GLY A 44 23.18 1.74 -13.37
CA GLY A 44 22.06 2.09 -14.23
C GLY A 44 21.26 0.90 -14.77
N ARG A 45 21.43 -0.29 -14.19
CA ARG A 45 20.63 -1.48 -14.50
C ARG A 45 19.83 -1.93 -13.29
N ASP A 46 18.54 -2.17 -13.50
CA ASP A 46 17.70 -2.84 -12.52
C ASP A 46 18.20 -4.27 -12.28
N VAL A 47 18.68 -4.51 -11.06
CA VAL A 47 19.10 -5.82 -10.54
C VAL A 47 18.23 -6.28 -9.37
N THR A 48 17.04 -5.70 -9.18
CA THR A 48 16.13 -5.98 -8.06
C THR A 48 15.85 -7.46 -7.90
N GLY A 49 15.63 -8.18 -9.01
CA GLY A 49 15.35 -9.62 -9.00
C GLY A 49 16.59 -10.52 -8.86
N GLN A 50 17.80 -9.97 -8.99
CA GLN A 50 19.07 -10.72 -8.82
C GLN A 50 19.78 -10.40 -7.51
N ALA A 51 19.41 -9.29 -6.86
CA ALA A 51 19.93 -8.92 -5.56
C ALA A 51 19.45 -9.90 -4.48
N SER A 52 20.27 -10.04 -3.44
CA SER A 52 19.90 -10.74 -2.22
C SER A 52 19.59 -9.73 -1.12
N TYR A 53 18.60 -10.06 -0.30
CA TYR A 53 18.10 -9.19 0.77
C TYR A 53 18.18 -9.92 2.10
N ARG A 54 18.62 -9.21 3.15
CA ARG A 54 18.68 -9.74 4.51
C ARG A 54 18.38 -8.66 5.52
N SER A 55 17.40 -8.90 6.39
CA SER A 55 17.20 -8.07 7.58
C SER A 55 18.23 -8.42 8.65
N LEU A 56 18.81 -7.42 9.29
CA LEU A 56 19.68 -7.62 10.45
C LEU A 56 18.92 -7.99 11.73
N GLN A 57 17.65 -7.57 11.83
CA GLN A 57 16.74 -7.86 12.96
C GLN A 57 15.36 -8.22 12.41
N PRO A 58 15.14 -9.47 11.98
CA PRO A 58 13.87 -9.95 11.42
C PRO A 58 12.67 -9.78 12.37
N GLU A 59 12.91 -9.70 13.67
CA GLU A 59 11.91 -9.44 14.70
C GLU A 59 11.36 -8.00 14.68
N ILE A 60 12.05 -7.06 14.03
CA ILE A 60 11.58 -5.68 13.80
C ILE A 60 10.96 -5.54 12.41
N ALA A 61 11.69 -5.97 11.38
CA ALA A 61 11.20 -5.97 10.00
C ALA A 61 11.82 -7.13 9.21
N THR A 62 11.01 -7.80 8.40
CA THR A 62 11.45 -8.84 7.46
C THR A 62 11.58 -8.28 6.05
N VAL A 63 12.37 -8.96 5.21
CA VAL A 63 12.42 -8.70 3.77
C VAL A 63 12.34 -10.03 3.04
N ASP A 64 11.57 -10.10 1.96
CA ASP A 64 11.49 -11.29 1.12
C ASP A 64 12.50 -11.27 -0.04
N ALA A 65 12.54 -12.35 -0.83
CA ALA A 65 13.47 -12.48 -1.95
C ALA A 65 13.19 -11.50 -3.11
N ALA A 66 12.00 -10.88 -3.15
CA ALA A 66 11.64 -9.86 -4.13
C ALA A 66 11.91 -8.43 -3.62
N GLY A 67 12.51 -8.29 -2.43
CA GLY A 67 12.83 -7.00 -1.82
C GLY A 67 11.67 -6.33 -1.10
N TYR A 68 10.56 -7.04 -0.82
CA TYR A 68 9.46 -6.47 -0.05
C TYR A 68 9.77 -6.50 1.45
N VAL A 69 9.91 -5.30 2.01
CA VAL A 69 10.07 -5.08 3.44
C VAL A 69 8.70 -5.04 4.11
N ALA A 70 8.55 -5.82 5.17
CA ALA A 70 7.34 -5.91 5.99
C ALA A 70 7.68 -5.70 7.47
N PRO A 71 6.83 -4.99 8.24
CA PRO A 71 7.04 -4.73 9.64
C PRO A 71 6.63 -5.94 10.48
N VAL A 72 7.30 -6.12 11.61
CA VAL A 72 7.01 -7.14 12.62
C VAL A 72 6.78 -6.51 13.99
N ALA A 73 7.65 -5.60 14.42
CA ALA A 73 7.54 -4.88 15.68
C ALA A 73 8.08 -3.45 15.56
N ASP A 74 7.59 -2.56 16.43
CA ASP A 74 8.10 -1.18 16.51
C ASP A 74 9.60 -1.18 16.84
N GLY A 75 10.39 -0.39 16.11
CA GLY A 75 11.84 -0.37 16.27
C GLY A 75 12.58 0.16 15.05
N ARG A 76 13.89 -0.08 15.03
CA ARG A 76 14.78 0.29 13.92
C ARG A 76 15.69 -0.88 13.56
N THR A 77 15.86 -1.11 12.27
CA THR A 77 16.74 -2.15 11.73
C THR A 77 17.32 -1.72 10.39
N GLU A 78 18.18 -2.54 9.82
CA GLU A 78 18.73 -2.37 8.47
C GLU A 78 18.40 -3.56 7.60
N ILE A 79 18.08 -3.29 6.34
CA ILE A 79 18.09 -4.29 5.29
C ILE A 79 19.42 -4.19 4.55
N VAL A 80 20.15 -5.29 4.55
CA VAL A 80 21.34 -5.48 3.72
C VAL A 80 20.88 -5.95 2.34
N VAL A 81 21.34 -5.24 1.31
CA VAL A 81 21.09 -5.54 -0.09
C VAL A 81 22.44 -5.83 -0.75
N ALA A 82 22.59 -6.99 -1.39
CA ALA A 82 23.83 -7.37 -2.05
C ALA A 82 23.61 -7.89 -3.47
N SER A 83 24.52 -7.55 -4.37
CA SER A 83 24.54 -8.03 -5.76
C SER A 83 25.99 -8.24 -6.21
N GLY A 84 26.37 -9.48 -6.47
CA GLY A 84 27.78 -9.86 -6.64
C GLY A 84 28.58 -9.54 -5.37
N ASP A 85 29.71 -8.84 -5.55
CA ASP A 85 30.60 -8.44 -4.45
C ASP A 85 30.24 -7.08 -3.82
N LYS A 86 29.16 -6.45 -4.28
CA LYS A 86 28.71 -5.14 -3.82
C LYS A 86 27.59 -5.28 -2.80
N GLU A 87 27.60 -4.43 -1.77
CA GLU A 87 26.61 -4.38 -0.70
C GLU A 87 26.21 -2.92 -0.43
N THR A 88 24.92 -2.70 -0.14
CA THR A 88 24.39 -1.45 0.40
C THR A 88 23.39 -1.73 1.51
N ARG A 89 23.09 -0.71 2.33
CA ARG A 89 22.26 -0.83 3.53
C ARG A 89 21.13 0.19 3.50
N VAL A 90 19.92 -0.29 3.74
CA VAL A 90 18.71 0.54 3.83
C VAL A 90 18.24 0.59 5.27
N GLN A 91 18.15 1.79 5.82
CA GLN A 91 17.61 2.00 7.16
C GLN A 91 16.10 1.77 7.14
N VAL A 92 15.60 0.98 8.09
CA VAL A 92 14.17 0.72 8.26
C VAL A 92 13.74 1.16 9.65
N ARG A 93 12.71 1.99 9.68
CA ARG A 93 12.01 2.36 10.89
C ARG A 93 10.60 1.79 10.84
N VAL A 94 10.20 1.17 11.95
CA VAL A 94 8.85 0.65 12.15
C VAL A 94 8.24 1.37 13.35
N ASP A 95 7.06 1.95 13.16
CA ASP A 95 6.25 2.51 14.24
C ASP A 95 4.76 2.16 14.00
N GLY A 96 3.95 2.26 15.06
CA GLY A 96 2.50 2.17 14.94
C GLY A 96 1.95 0.74 14.88
N ILE A 97 2.78 -0.28 15.14
CA ILE A 97 2.32 -1.67 15.25
C ILE A 97 1.42 -1.84 16.45
N ALA A 98 1.83 -1.34 17.62
CA ALA A 98 1.04 -1.46 18.84
C ALA A 98 -0.22 -0.59 18.87
N ALA A 99 -0.19 0.57 18.19
CA ALA A 99 -1.30 1.53 18.20
C ALA A 99 -2.48 1.11 17.31
N GLY A 100 -2.24 0.18 16.37
CA GLY A 100 -3.19 -0.17 15.33
C GLY A 100 -3.33 0.94 14.27
N ARG A 101 -3.64 0.54 13.05
CA ARG A 101 -3.85 1.48 11.94
C ARG A 101 -5.17 2.22 12.10
N SER A 102 -5.17 3.55 11.96
CA SER A 102 -6.41 4.31 11.77
C SER A 102 -7.06 3.96 10.43
N VAL A 103 -8.30 3.47 10.44
CA VAL A 103 -9.05 3.19 9.22
C VAL A 103 -9.61 4.49 8.64
N ASP A 104 -9.35 4.73 7.36
CA ASP A 104 -9.88 5.88 6.62
C ASP A 104 -10.91 5.41 5.59
N PHE A 105 -12.12 5.98 5.62
CA PHE A 105 -13.20 5.52 4.75
C PHE A 105 -12.84 5.66 3.26
N ALA A 106 -12.21 6.76 2.86
CA ALA A 106 -11.90 7.02 1.46
C ALA A 106 -10.76 6.13 0.95
N ARG A 107 -9.74 5.87 1.79
CA ARG A 107 -8.59 5.04 1.42
C ARG A 107 -8.84 3.53 1.58
N ASP A 108 -9.65 3.13 2.56
CA ASP A 108 -9.73 1.74 2.99
C ASP A 108 -11.07 1.07 2.67
N VAL A 109 -12.18 1.81 2.75
CA VAL A 109 -13.52 1.23 2.60
C VAL A 109 -14.08 1.48 1.20
N ALA A 110 -14.02 2.72 0.70
CA ALA A 110 -14.56 3.08 -0.60
C ALA A 110 -13.98 2.24 -1.75
N PRO A 111 -12.66 1.92 -1.80
CA PRO A 111 -12.12 1.08 -2.86
C PRO A 111 -12.65 -0.36 -2.84
N ILE A 112 -12.94 -0.91 -1.66
CA ILE A 112 -13.58 -2.23 -1.52
C ILE A 112 -14.98 -2.19 -2.15
N LEU A 113 -15.76 -1.16 -1.86
CA LEU A 113 -17.11 -1.01 -2.44
C LEU A 113 -17.07 -0.86 -3.97
N SER A 114 -16.08 -0.13 -4.49
CA SER A 114 -15.87 0.02 -5.94
C SER A 114 -15.45 -1.29 -6.59
N ARG A 115 -14.45 -1.99 -6.02
CA ARG A 115 -13.98 -3.27 -6.54
C ARG A 115 -15.08 -4.32 -6.57
N SER A 116 -15.93 -4.33 -5.55
CA SER A 116 -17.08 -5.24 -5.44
C SER A 116 -18.34 -4.76 -6.18
N ALA A 117 -18.23 -3.67 -6.96
CA ALA A 117 -19.30 -3.07 -7.75
C ALA A 117 -20.54 -2.60 -6.98
N CYS A 118 -20.44 -2.41 -5.65
CA CYS A 118 -21.55 -1.96 -4.80
C CYS A 118 -22.01 -0.55 -5.18
N ASN A 119 -21.06 0.36 -5.43
CA ASN A 119 -21.30 1.76 -5.82
C ASN A 119 -21.26 1.96 -7.36
N SER A 120 -21.47 0.89 -8.13
CA SER A 120 -21.57 0.97 -9.59
C SER A 120 -22.95 1.48 -10.04
N GLY A 121 -23.02 2.00 -11.27
CA GLY A 121 -24.26 2.50 -11.88
C GLY A 121 -25.35 1.44 -12.09
N GLY A 122 -25.05 0.15 -11.95
CA GLY A 122 -26.05 -0.91 -12.00
C GLY A 122 -26.90 -1.01 -10.71
N CYS A 123 -26.33 -0.61 -9.56
CA CYS A 123 -26.97 -0.77 -8.26
C CYS A 123 -26.99 0.50 -7.41
N HIS A 124 -26.21 0.59 -6.32
CA HIS A 124 -26.32 1.71 -5.39
C HIS A 124 -25.68 2.99 -5.93
N GLY A 125 -24.78 2.90 -6.91
CA GLY A 125 -24.19 4.05 -7.60
C GLY A 125 -25.07 4.71 -8.66
N LYS A 126 -26.26 4.15 -8.96
CA LYS A 126 -27.20 4.77 -9.89
C LYS A 126 -27.85 6.00 -9.25
N ALA A 127 -28.26 6.97 -10.06
CA ALA A 127 -28.79 8.25 -9.58
C ALA A 127 -29.95 8.12 -8.59
N SER A 128 -30.80 7.11 -8.74
CA SER A 128 -31.92 6.83 -7.82
C SER A 128 -31.56 5.94 -6.62
N GLY A 129 -30.38 5.31 -6.60
CA GLY A 129 -30.03 4.27 -5.64
C GLY A 129 -31.00 3.07 -5.68
N GLN A 130 -30.97 2.22 -4.66
CA GLN A 130 -31.93 1.12 -4.51
C GLN A 130 -32.48 1.06 -3.09
N ASN A 131 -33.80 0.91 -2.94
CA ASN A 131 -34.48 0.73 -1.64
C ASN A 131 -34.09 1.80 -0.59
N GLY A 132 -33.99 3.06 -1.04
CA GLY A 132 -33.59 4.18 -0.17
C GLY A 132 -32.11 4.14 0.25
N PHE A 133 -31.26 3.42 -0.47
CA PHE A 133 -29.81 3.41 -0.30
C PHE A 133 -29.11 3.79 -1.60
N ARG A 134 -28.39 4.92 -1.56
CA ARG A 134 -27.64 5.48 -2.68
C ARG A 134 -26.21 5.75 -2.27
N LEU A 135 -25.29 5.41 -3.16
CA LEU A 135 -23.89 5.74 -3.11
C LEU A 135 -23.55 6.60 -4.33
N SER A 136 -22.47 7.35 -4.25
CA SER A 136 -21.85 8.08 -5.34
C SER A 136 -21.29 7.10 -6.36
N LEU A 137 -21.33 7.46 -7.63
CA LEU A 137 -20.85 6.59 -8.69
C LEU A 137 -19.33 6.38 -8.53
N PHE A 138 -18.91 5.12 -8.34
CA PHE A 138 -17.51 4.72 -8.14
C PHE A 138 -16.78 5.44 -7.00
N GLY A 139 -17.51 5.95 -6.00
CA GLY A 139 -16.91 6.61 -4.84
C GLY A 139 -16.47 8.06 -5.11
N PHE A 140 -17.04 8.71 -6.12
CA PHE A 140 -16.76 10.12 -6.45
C PHE A 140 -16.93 11.08 -5.26
N ASP A 141 -17.88 10.81 -4.37
CA ASP A 141 -18.12 11.59 -3.15
C ASP A 141 -18.10 10.66 -1.92
N THR A 142 -16.91 10.51 -1.35
CA THR A 142 -16.67 9.60 -0.21
C THR A 142 -17.30 10.09 1.09
N ALA A 143 -17.51 11.40 1.24
CA ALA A 143 -18.20 11.96 2.40
C ALA A 143 -19.69 11.63 2.36
N PHE A 144 -20.32 11.81 1.19
CA PHE A 144 -21.70 11.38 0.94
C PHE A 144 -21.88 9.88 1.17
N ASP A 145 -20.96 9.05 0.67
CA ASP A 145 -21.02 7.59 0.82
C ASP A 145 -20.89 7.15 2.28
N HIS A 146 -19.95 7.74 3.01
CA HIS A 146 -19.79 7.49 4.43
C HIS A 146 -21.07 7.87 5.20
N GLU A 147 -21.68 9.02 4.90
CA GLU A 147 -22.94 9.41 5.53
C GLU A 147 -24.10 8.46 5.17
N ALA A 148 -24.20 8.05 3.91
CA ALA A 148 -25.22 7.12 3.43
C ALA A 148 -25.12 5.75 4.13
N ILE A 149 -23.90 5.29 4.41
CA ILE A 149 -23.62 4.04 5.10
C ILE A 149 -23.79 4.19 6.61
N ALA A 150 -23.04 5.09 7.24
CA ALA A 150 -22.88 5.11 8.69
C ALA A 150 -24.03 5.84 9.42
N LYS A 151 -24.67 6.82 8.77
CA LYS A 151 -25.58 7.77 9.47
C LYS A 151 -27.02 7.73 8.94
N SER A 152 -27.20 7.64 7.63
CA SER A 152 -28.51 7.70 6.99
C SER A 152 -29.46 6.61 7.46
N ALA A 153 -30.77 6.88 7.37
CA ALA A 153 -31.82 5.99 7.86
C ALA A 153 -31.61 5.57 9.34
N ARG A 154 -31.16 6.53 10.17
CA ARG A 154 -30.91 6.36 11.61
C ARG A 154 -29.85 5.31 11.93
N GLY A 155 -28.79 5.24 11.11
CA GLY A 155 -27.67 4.33 11.32
C GLY A 155 -27.99 2.85 11.11
N ARG A 156 -29.15 2.50 10.54
CA ARG A 156 -29.64 1.11 10.43
C ARG A 156 -28.72 0.13 9.66
N ARG A 157 -27.67 0.63 8.99
CA ARG A 157 -26.82 -0.17 8.12
C ARG A 157 -25.59 -0.74 8.82
N ILE A 158 -25.14 -0.06 9.87
CA ILE A 158 -23.95 -0.41 10.65
C ILE A 158 -24.40 -0.61 12.09
N PHE A 159 -24.02 -1.75 12.68
CA PHE A 159 -24.25 -2.01 14.09
C PHE A 159 -22.91 -2.17 14.81
N PRO A 160 -22.34 -1.10 15.39
CA PRO A 160 -20.98 -1.13 15.95
C PRO A 160 -20.81 -2.13 17.10
N ALA A 161 -21.85 -2.37 17.89
CA ALA A 161 -21.81 -3.30 19.01
C ALA A 161 -21.87 -4.77 18.59
N ALA A 162 -22.33 -5.07 17.38
CA ALA A 162 -22.32 -6.40 16.78
C ALA A 162 -22.09 -6.26 15.26
N PRO A 163 -20.83 -6.06 14.82
CA PRO A 163 -20.51 -5.75 13.42
C PRO A 163 -21.10 -6.75 12.42
N ASP A 164 -21.06 -8.04 12.73
CA ASP A 164 -21.59 -9.12 11.88
C ASP A 164 -23.11 -9.04 11.70
N GLU A 165 -23.80 -8.35 12.61
CA GLU A 165 -25.24 -8.06 12.53
C GLU A 165 -25.56 -6.84 11.66
N SER A 166 -24.55 -6.11 11.19
CA SER A 166 -24.71 -5.00 10.25
C SER A 166 -25.35 -5.50 8.96
N ILE A 167 -26.51 -4.95 8.59
CA ILE A 167 -27.19 -5.34 7.35
C ILE A 167 -26.31 -5.08 6.11
N LEU A 168 -25.38 -4.12 6.18
CA LEU A 168 -24.40 -3.87 5.12
C LEU A 168 -23.58 -5.14 4.85
N LEU A 169 -23.03 -5.76 5.90
CA LEU A 169 -22.24 -6.99 5.78
C LEU A 169 -23.12 -8.18 5.40
N LYS A 170 -24.26 -8.38 6.08
CA LYS A 170 -25.18 -9.50 5.79
C LYS A 170 -25.69 -9.53 4.36
N LYS A 171 -25.93 -8.37 3.75
CA LYS A 171 -26.33 -8.26 2.33
C LYS A 171 -25.13 -8.49 1.41
N ALA A 172 -23.96 -8.02 1.80
CA ALA A 172 -22.73 -8.17 1.03
C ALA A 172 -22.23 -9.62 1.00
N THR A 173 -22.41 -10.39 2.07
CA THR A 173 -22.06 -11.82 2.16
C THR A 173 -23.16 -12.78 1.72
N GLY A 174 -24.36 -12.26 1.44
CA GLY A 174 -25.53 -13.08 1.09
C GLY A 174 -26.20 -13.79 2.27
N SER A 175 -25.77 -13.56 3.51
CA SER A 175 -26.47 -14.04 4.72
C SER A 175 -27.90 -13.52 4.85
N THR A 176 -28.26 -12.48 4.10
CA THR A 176 -29.63 -12.02 3.92
C THR A 176 -29.89 -11.73 2.44
N PRO A 177 -31.10 -12.02 1.90
CA PRO A 177 -31.38 -11.85 0.47
C PRO A 177 -31.02 -10.45 -0.06
N HIS A 178 -30.20 -10.39 -1.10
CA HIS A 178 -29.77 -9.14 -1.74
C HIS A 178 -29.90 -9.27 -3.25
N GLY A 179 -30.61 -8.33 -3.89
CA GLY A 179 -30.86 -8.38 -5.35
C GLY A 179 -29.58 -8.29 -6.18
N GLY A 180 -28.50 -7.72 -5.63
CA GLY A 180 -27.18 -7.69 -6.26
C GLY A 180 -26.32 -8.94 -6.03
N GLY A 181 -26.85 -9.98 -5.37
CA GLY A 181 -26.11 -11.18 -4.98
C GLY A 181 -25.08 -10.96 -3.87
N ALA A 182 -24.40 -12.04 -3.48
CA ALA A 182 -23.25 -12.01 -2.60
C ALA A 182 -22.00 -11.49 -3.35
N ARG A 183 -21.14 -10.78 -2.62
CA ARG A 183 -19.91 -10.13 -3.11
C ARG A 183 -18.67 -10.55 -2.33
N PHE A 184 -18.86 -11.14 -1.16
CA PHE A 184 -17.81 -11.60 -0.27
C PHE A 184 -18.21 -12.95 0.30
N ASP A 185 -17.24 -13.81 0.50
CA ASP A 185 -17.41 -15.02 1.30
C ASP A 185 -17.33 -14.66 2.80
N ILE A 186 -17.80 -15.57 3.64
CA ILE A 186 -17.62 -15.46 5.09
C ILE A 186 -16.37 -16.29 5.43
N ASP A 187 -15.40 -15.64 6.08
CA ASP A 187 -14.19 -16.27 6.58
C ASP A 187 -14.44 -17.01 7.91
#